data_AF-A0A5P9F0D1-F1
#
_entry.id   AF-A0A5P9F0D1-F1
#
_cell.length_a   1.000
_cell.length_b   1.000
_cell.length_c   1.000
_cell.angle_alpha   90.00
_cell.angle_beta   90.00
_cell.angle_gamma   90.00
#
_symmetry.space_group_name_H-M   'P 1'
#
loop_
_entity.id
_entity.type
_entity.pdbx_description
1 polymer ?
#
loop_
_entity_poly.entity_id
_entity_poly.type
_entity_poly.pdbx_seq_one_letter_code
_entity_poly.pdbx_strand_id
1 'polypeptide(L)'
;MPIRSLLGIAVLWLGAIASALAVVYSTQRSRELTAELGRAQKTRDELRYEQERLLLERGAWSAYSRVEKVAREELKMHMPSPSEQVLVPAE
;
A
#
# COMPACT_ATOMS: atom_id res chain seq x y z
N MET A 1 21.87 -31.70 54.95
CA MET A 1 21.67 -31.90 53.49
C MET A 1 20.41 -31.25 52.88
N PRO A 2 19.25 -31.04 53.55
CA PRO A 2 18.02 -30.60 52.85
C PRO A 2 17.98 -29.10 52.50
N ILE A 3 18.75 -28.25 53.20
CA ILE A 3 18.72 -26.79 52.98
C ILE A 3 19.27 -26.40 51.59
N ARG A 4 20.30 -27.10 51.09
CA ARG A 4 20.88 -26.80 49.76
C ARG A 4 19.93 -27.16 48.62
N SER A 5 19.19 -28.26 48.74
CA SER A 5 18.20 -28.65 47.73
C SER A 5 16.98 -27.73 47.74
N LEU A 6 16.51 -27.30 48.92
CA LEU A 6 15.42 -26.32 49.03
C LEU A 6 15.79 -24.98 48.39
N LEU A 7 17.02 -24.50 48.59
CA LEU A 7 17.51 -23.27 47.99
C LEU A 7 17.58 -23.37 46.45
N GLY A 8 18.03 -24.51 45.93
CA GLY A 8 18.02 -24.78 44.48
C GLY A 8 16.60 -24.79 43.89
N ILE A 9 15.65 -25.44 44.57
CA ILE A 9 14.24 -25.45 44.15
C ILE A 9 13.66 -24.04 44.16
N ALA A 10 13.93 -23.25 45.20
CA ALA A 10 13.45 -21.86 45.28
C ALA A 10 13.96 -20.99 44.12
N VAL A 11 15.24 -21.14 43.76
CA VAL A 11 15.84 -20.41 42.62
C VAL A 11 15.20 -20.83 41.30
N LEU A 12 15.00 -22.12 41.07
CA LEU A 12 14.34 -22.62 39.86
C LEU A 12 12.89 -22.12 39.78
N TRP A 13 12.18 -22.10 40.91
CA TRP A 13 10.81 -21.62 40.98
C TRP A 13 10.70 -20.12 40.67
N LEU A 14 11.60 -19.31 41.24
CA LEU A 14 11.73 -17.89 40.90
C LEU A 14 12.08 -17.68 39.42
N GLY A 15 12.99 -18.49 38.87
CA GLY A 15 13.36 -18.44 37.46
C GLY A 15 12.17 -18.74 36.54
N ALA A 16 11.36 -19.74 36.89
CA ALA A 16 10.15 -20.08 36.14
C ALA A 16 9.12 -18.94 36.16
N ILE A 17 8.92 -18.29 37.31
CA ILE A 17 8.00 -17.14 37.43
C ILE A 17 8.51 -15.96 36.62
N ALA A 18 9.80 -15.64 36.72
CA ALA A 18 10.40 -14.57 35.93
C ALA A 18 10.24 -14.83 34.43
N SER A 19 10.46 -16.07 33.97
CA SER A 19 10.23 -16.46 32.58
C SER A 19 8.77 -16.30 32.17
N ALA A 20 7.82 -16.72 33.01
CA ALA A 20 6.39 -16.60 32.70
C ALA A 20 5.99 -15.12 32.54
N LEU A 21 6.44 -14.26 33.45
CA LEU A 21 6.19 -12.81 33.38
C LEU A 21 6.84 -12.19 32.14
N ALA A 22 8.07 -12.58 31.80
CA ALA A 22 8.78 -12.09 30.62
C ALA A 22 8.03 -12.45 29.33
N VAL A 23 7.50 -13.67 29.21
CA VAL A 23 6.71 -14.11 28.05
C VAL A 23 5.42 -13.30 27.92
N VAL A 24 4.69 -13.08 29.03
CA VAL A 24 3.47 -12.27 29.03
C VAL A 24 3.77 -10.83 28.61
N TYR A 25 4.82 -10.23 29.18
CA TYR A 25 5.24 -8.88 28.84
C TYR A 25 5.62 -8.76 27.35
N SER A 26 6.45 -9.68 26.86
CA SER A 26 6.86 -9.72 25.45
C SER A 26 5.66 -9.86 24.52
N THR A 27 4.68 -10.68 24.90
CA THR A 27 3.47 -10.88 24.10
C THR A 27 2.62 -9.62 24.04
N GLN A 28 2.41 -8.95 25.19
CA GLN A 28 1.68 -7.70 25.24
C GLN A 28 2.37 -6.60 24.41
N ARG A 29 3.70 -6.49 24.54
CA ARG A 29 4.48 -5.52 23.77
C ARG A 29 4.42 -5.79 22.26
N SER A 30 4.46 -7.06 21.86
CA SER A 30 4.32 -7.47 20.46
C SER A 30 2.96 -7.08 19.88
N ARG A 31 1.87 -7.25 20.66
CA ARG A 31 0.52 -6.84 20.25
C ARG A 31 0.43 -5.32 20.02
N GLU A 32 1.02 -4.53 20.91
CA GLU A 32 1.05 -3.06 20.78
C GLU A 32 1.77 -2.62 19.51
N LEU A 33 2.99 -3.15 19.28
CA LEU A 33 3.80 -2.81 18.12
C LEU A 33 3.13 -3.24 16.81
N THR A 34 2.50 -4.41 16.80
CA THR A 34 1.74 -4.89 15.63
C THR A 34 0.54 -4.01 15.34
N ALA A 35 -0.17 -3.55 16.37
CA ALA A 35 -1.28 -2.62 16.22
C ALA A 35 -0.82 -1.26 15.67
N GLU A 36 0.31 -0.75 16.16
CA GLU A 36 0.91 0.49 15.66
C GLU A 36 1.33 0.37 14.19
N LEU A 37 2.01 -0.71 13.83
CA LEU A 37 2.36 -1.02 12.44
C LEU A 37 1.12 -1.07 11.55
N GLY A 38 0.06 -1.75 12.00
CA GLY A 38 -1.19 -1.84 11.26
C GLY A 38 -1.84 -0.48 11.01
N ARG A 39 -1.79 0.44 11.99
CA ARG A 39 -2.30 1.82 11.80
C ARG A 39 -1.51 2.57 10.75
N ALA A 40 -0.17 2.53 10.82
CA ALA A 40 0.68 3.20 9.84
C ALA A 40 0.51 2.63 8.42
N GLN A 41 0.36 1.31 8.30
CA GLN A 41 0.06 0.65 7.03
C GLN A 41 -1.29 1.10 6.46
N LYS A 42 -2.32 1.17 7.30
CA LYS A 42 -3.65 1.64 6.87
C LYS A 42 -3.60 3.05 6.28
N THR A 43 -2.94 3.98 6.95
CA THR A 43 -2.77 5.36 6.43
C THR A 43 -2.02 5.39 5.10
N ARG A 44 -0.96 4.59 4.98
CA ARG A 44 -0.22 4.47 3.72
C ARG A 44 -1.10 3.92 2.60
N ASP A 45 -1.90 2.92 2.89
CA ASP A 45 -2.73 2.25 1.89
C ASP A 45 -3.90 3.15 1.46
N GLU A 46 -4.46 3.96 2.36
CA GLU A 46 -5.43 5.02 2.04
C GLU A 46 -4.83 6.05 1.06
N LEU A 47 -3.61 6.55 1.34
CA LEU A 47 -2.91 7.48 0.45
C LEU A 47 -2.59 6.86 -0.92
N ARG A 48 -2.20 5.58 -0.95
CA ARG A 48 -1.96 4.85 -2.20
C ARG A 48 -3.22 4.74 -3.04
N TYR A 49 -4.34 4.41 -2.41
CA TYR A 49 -5.63 4.36 -3.09
C TYR A 49 -5.99 5.72 -3.71
N GLU A 50 -5.82 6.81 -2.97
CA GLU A 50 -6.03 8.16 -3.52
C GLU A 50 -5.10 8.47 -4.68
N GLN A 51 -3.82 8.10 -4.58
CA GLN A 51 -2.86 8.29 -5.66
C GLN A 51 -3.27 7.52 -6.92
N GLU A 52 -3.65 6.26 -6.80
CA GLU A 52 -4.13 5.43 -7.91
C GLU A 52 -5.39 6.04 -8.54
N ARG A 53 -6.34 6.49 -7.71
CA ARG A 53 -7.55 7.18 -8.19
C ARG A 53 -7.20 8.43 -8.99
N LEU A 54 -6.33 9.29 -8.46
CA LEU A 54 -5.91 10.52 -9.12
C LEU A 54 -5.12 10.24 -10.41
N LEU A 55 -4.34 9.17 -10.46
CA LEU A 55 -3.65 8.75 -11.67
C LEU A 55 -4.63 8.30 -12.76
N LEU A 56 -5.68 7.58 -12.40
CA LEU A 56 -6.75 7.21 -13.33
C LEU A 56 -7.52 8.43 -13.82
N GLU A 57 -7.88 9.36 -12.91
CA GLU A 57 -8.52 10.63 -13.25
C GLU A 57 -7.66 11.45 -14.23
N ARG A 58 -6.35 11.58 -13.98
CA ARG A 58 -5.43 12.29 -14.89
C ARG A 58 -5.18 11.54 -16.19
N GLY A 59 -5.04 10.22 -16.13
CA GLY A 59 -4.77 9.37 -17.29
C GLY A 59 -5.89 9.43 -18.34
N ALA A 60 -7.15 9.46 -17.87
CA ALA A 60 -8.31 9.64 -18.73
C ALA A 60 -8.29 10.98 -19.50
N TRP A 61 -7.68 12.02 -18.92
CA TRP A 61 -7.63 13.36 -19.53
C TRP A 61 -6.35 13.57 -20.36
N SER A 62 -5.24 12.92 -20.02
CA SER A 62 -3.92 13.24 -20.59
C SER A 62 -3.64 12.59 -21.95
N ALA A 63 -4.08 11.35 -22.18
CA ALA A 63 -3.75 10.64 -23.42
C ALA A 63 -4.48 11.25 -24.64
N TYR A 64 -5.80 11.44 -24.53
CA TYR A 64 -6.60 11.93 -25.65
C TYR A 64 -6.40 13.43 -25.88
N SER A 65 -6.44 14.25 -24.83
CA SER A 65 -6.31 15.71 -24.95
C SER A 65 -4.95 16.13 -25.51
N ARG A 66 -3.86 15.46 -25.11
CA ARG A 66 -2.51 15.79 -25.58
C ARG A 66 -2.31 15.41 -27.05
N VAL A 67 -2.73 14.21 -27.45
CA VAL A 67 -2.65 13.77 -28.86
C VAL A 67 -3.48 14.68 -29.75
N GLU A 68 -4.69 15.02 -29.32
CA GLU A 68 -5.58 15.85 -30.11
C GLU A 68 -5.10 17.31 -30.21
N LYS A 69 -4.47 17.83 -29.14
CA LYS A 69 -3.81 19.14 -29.17
C LYS A 69 -2.66 19.16 -30.18
N VAL A 70 -1.77 18.16 -30.17
CA VAL A 70 -0.68 18.05 -31.15
C VAL A 70 -1.22 17.90 -32.57
N ALA A 71 -2.25 17.07 -32.77
CA ALA A 71 -2.88 16.88 -34.07
C ALA A 71 -3.45 18.20 -34.64
N ARG A 72 -4.15 19.00 -33.82
CA ARG A 72 -4.71 20.28 -34.26
C ARG A 72 -3.67 21.40 -34.38
N GLU A 73 -2.79 21.55 -33.40
CA GLU A 73 -1.92 22.72 -33.30
C GLU A 73 -0.62 22.56 -34.12
N GLU A 74 0.02 21.39 -34.06
CA GLU A 74 1.29 21.16 -34.75
C GLU A 74 1.08 20.57 -36.15
N LEU A 75 0.21 19.56 -36.26
CA LEU A 75 -0.05 18.87 -37.54
C LEU A 75 -1.13 19.56 -38.38
N LYS A 76 -1.80 20.60 -37.84
CA LYS A 76 -2.92 21.31 -38.48
C LYS A 76 -4.02 20.39 -39.02
N MET A 77 -4.19 19.24 -38.39
CA MET A 77 -5.26 18.31 -38.72
C MET A 77 -6.60 18.97 -38.38
N HIS A 78 -7.49 18.93 -39.35
CA HIS A 78 -8.86 19.40 -39.25
C HIS A 78 -9.79 18.30 -39.74
N MET A 79 -11.06 18.39 -39.34
CA MET A 79 -12.06 17.43 -39.78
C MET A 79 -12.35 17.69 -41.27
N PRO A 80 -12.19 16.69 -42.15
CA PRO A 80 -12.33 16.88 -43.59
C PRO A 80 -13.77 17.24 -43.93
N SER A 81 -13.92 18.29 -44.72
CA SER A 81 -15.19 18.72 -45.30
C SER A 81 -15.71 17.68 -46.31
N PRO A 82 -17.01 17.67 -46.66
CA PRO A 82 -17.55 16.71 -47.63
C PRO A 82 -16.82 16.71 -48.99
N SER A 83 -16.21 17.83 -49.36
CA SER A 83 -15.39 17.98 -50.57
C SER A 83 -14.02 17.31 -50.51
N GLU A 84 -13.55 16.92 -49.31
CA GLU A 84 -12.25 16.30 -49.08
C GLU A 84 -12.37 14.79 -48.81
N GLN A 85 -13.59 14.24 -48.90
CA GLN A 85 -13.88 12.83 -48.65
C GLN A 85 -13.97 12.06 -49.97
N VAL A 86 -13.16 11.01 -50.12
CA VAL A 86 -13.22 10.06 -51.25
C VAL A 86 -13.78 8.74 -50.74
N LEU A 87 -14.93 8.33 -51.27
CA LEU A 87 -15.55 7.05 -50.92
C LEU A 87 -14.86 5.94 -51.72
N VAL A 88 -14.22 4.99 -51.03
CA VAL A 88 -13.61 3.81 -51.68
C VAL A 88 -14.64 2.69 -51.73
N PRO A 89 -14.91 2.06 -52.89
CA PRO A 89 -15.81 0.92 -52.98
C PRO A 89 -15.26 -0.28 -52.19
N ALA A 90 -16.13 -0.99 -51.47
CA ALA A 90 -15.78 -2.28 -50.91
C ALA A 90 -15.71 -3.31 -52.06
N GLU A 91 -14.56 -3.98 -52.18
CA GLU A 91 -14.37 -5.10 -53.12
C GLU A 91 -15.28 -6.29 -52.78
#